data_AF-A0A2C3SPL5-F1
#
_entry.id   AF-A0A2C3SPL5-F1
#
_cell.length_a   1.000
_cell.length_b   1.000
_cell.length_c   1.000
_cell.angle_alpha   90.00
_cell.angle_beta   90.00
_cell.angle_gamma   90.00
#
_symmetry.space_group_name_H-M   'P 1'
#
loop_
_entity.id
_entity.type
_entity.pdbx_description
1 polymer ?
#
loop_
_entity_poly.entity_id
_entity_poly.type
_entity_poly.pdbx_seq_one_letter_code
_entity_poly.pdbx_strand_id
1 'polypeptide(L)'
;MKFGIIGPSEDEIMPFIEDMSNKKITNLAMLTFHSGTYENVEVVALYCGVCKVNAAIAAQILIDKFNVTHIIVTGVAGAIDKVLKIGDTVISTEIAYHDVDEGILTEYHPWMESVYFKTDSKLLELSRAVIENNQFTQNVYFGKIVTGEAFISESGRTEIISTYNPLCVDMETASIAHVCYANTIPFIAV
;
A
#
# COMPACT_ATOMS: atom_id res chain seq x y z
N MET A 1 -15.76 4.60 11.45
CA MET A 1 -14.63 4.36 10.51
C MET A 1 -14.31 2.89 10.56
N LYS A 2 -14.00 2.33 9.40
CA LYS A 2 -13.57 0.95 9.28
C LYS A 2 -12.35 0.91 8.36
N PHE A 3 -11.27 0.28 8.81
CA PHE A 3 -10.01 0.22 8.08
C PHE A 3 -9.87 -1.13 7.38
N GLY A 4 -9.46 -1.10 6.12
CA GLY A 4 -8.90 -2.25 5.42
C GLY A 4 -7.39 -2.24 5.62
N ILE A 5 -6.80 -3.36 6.01
CA ILE A 5 -5.33 -3.49 6.09
C ILE A 5 -4.89 -4.64 5.20
N ILE A 6 -4.01 -4.35 4.25
CA ILE A 6 -3.60 -5.30 3.22
C ILE A 6 -2.09 -5.51 3.32
N GLY A 7 -1.67 -6.78 3.40
CA GLY A 7 -0.28 -7.20 3.19
C GLY A 7 -0.12 -8.03 1.90
N PRO A 8 1.03 -8.01 1.23
CA PRO A 8 1.29 -8.92 0.11
C PRO A 8 1.38 -10.40 0.53
N SER A 9 2.04 -10.69 1.65
CA SER A 9 2.30 -12.05 2.14
C SER A 9 1.84 -12.26 3.58
N GLU A 10 1.78 -13.52 4.00
CA GLU A 10 1.34 -13.92 5.32
C GLU A 10 2.22 -13.29 6.42
N ASP A 11 3.54 -13.36 6.28
CA ASP A 11 4.50 -12.87 7.28
C ASP A 11 4.39 -11.35 7.52
N GLU A 12 3.91 -10.58 6.54
CA GLU A 12 3.82 -9.12 6.60
C GLU A 12 2.59 -8.62 7.37
N ILE A 13 1.56 -9.45 7.52
CA ILE A 13 0.27 -9.03 8.10
C ILE A 13 -0.20 -9.89 9.26
N MET A 14 0.25 -11.13 9.36
CA MET A 14 -0.20 -12.04 10.42
C MET A 14 0.07 -11.54 11.83
N PRO A 15 1.23 -10.91 12.15
CA PRO A 15 1.44 -10.34 13.49
C PRO A 15 0.33 -9.36 13.88
N PHE A 16 -0.13 -8.51 12.94
CA PHE A 16 -1.25 -7.60 13.17
C PHE A 16 -2.59 -8.34 13.32
N ILE A 17 -2.87 -9.32 12.45
CA ILE A 17 -4.11 -10.12 12.52
C ILE A 17 -4.20 -10.90 13.84
N GLU A 18 -3.07 -11.38 14.36
CA GLU A 18 -3.01 -12.10 15.63
C GLU A 18 -3.38 -11.22 16.81
N ASP A 19 -2.96 -9.95 16.80
CA ASP A 19 -3.25 -8.94 17.82
C ASP A 19 -4.70 -8.41 17.77
N MET A 20 -5.43 -8.62 16.67
CA MET A 20 -6.83 -8.22 16.58
C MET A 20 -7.74 -8.99 17.55
N SER A 21 -8.75 -8.29 18.08
CA SER A 21 -9.81 -8.85 18.92
C SER A 21 -11.10 -9.10 18.12
N ASN A 22 -12.01 -9.93 18.68
CA ASN A 22 -13.34 -10.21 18.12
C ASN A 22 -13.32 -10.73 16.67
N LYS A 23 -12.36 -11.61 16.38
CA LYS A 23 -12.06 -12.06 15.02
C LYS A 23 -13.19 -12.88 14.39
N LYS A 24 -13.52 -12.55 13.14
CA LYS A 24 -14.40 -13.31 12.25
C LYS A 24 -13.73 -13.48 10.89
N ILE A 25 -13.69 -14.72 10.42
CA ILE A 25 -13.12 -15.06 9.11
C ILE A 25 -14.24 -15.07 8.06
N THR A 26 -13.93 -14.55 6.87
CA THR A 26 -14.80 -14.64 5.68
C THR A 26 -13.93 -14.94 4.47
N ASN A 27 -14.29 -15.97 3.70
CA ASN A 27 -13.54 -16.38 2.51
C ASN A 27 -14.25 -15.90 1.24
N LEU A 28 -13.55 -15.15 0.40
CA LEU A 28 -14.06 -14.63 -0.88
C LEU A 28 -12.92 -14.58 -1.90
N ALA A 29 -13.18 -14.98 -3.16
CA ALA A 29 -12.19 -14.92 -4.24
C ALA A 29 -10.83 -15.57 -3.91
N MET A 30 -10.85 -16.70 -3.18
CA MET A 30 -9.65 -17.40 -2.67
C MET A 30 -8.82 -16.61 -1.64
N LEU A 31 -9.35 -15.49 -1.13
CA LEU A 31 -8.75 -14.69 -0.07
C LEU A 31 -9.46 -14.92 1.26
N THR A 32 -8.70 -14.83 2.35
CA THR A 32 -9.19 -14.97 3.73
C THR A 32 -9.22 -13.60 4.39
N PHE A 33 -10.41 -13.07 4.63
CA PHE A 33 -10.61 -11.77 5.28
C PHE A 33 -10.83 -11.96 6.78
N HIS A 34 -10.02 -11.28 7.59
CA HIS A 34 -10.09 -11.28 9.05
C HIS A 34 -10.73 -9.98 9.51
N SER A 35 -12.03 -10.01 9.79
CA SER A 35 -12.74 -8.88 10.42
C SER A 35 -12.56 -8.93 11.93
N GLY A 36 -12.46 -7.77 12.58
CA GLY A 36 -12.38 -7.67 14.03
C GLY A 36 -12.21 -6.23 14.49
N THR A 37 -11.58 -6.06 15.64
CA THR A 37 -11.29 -4.75 16.23
C THR A 37 -9.85 -4.67 16.70
N TYR A 38 -9.21 -3.52 16.50
CA TYR A 38 -7.91 -3.18 17.08
C TYR A 38 -8.03 -1.83 17.79
N GLU A 39 -7.71 -1.76 19.09
CA GLU A 39 -7.87 -0.53 19.89
C GLU A 39 -9.25 0.15 19.74
N ASN A 40 -10.33 -0.65 19.73
CA ASN A 40 -11.73 -0.24 19.49
C ASN A 40 -12.05 0.30 18.08
N VAL A 41 -11.13 0.21 17.13
CA VAL A 41 -11.36 0.53 15.72
C VAL A 41 -11.75 -0.72 14.96
N GLU A 42 -12.81 -0.65 14.13
CA GLU A 42 -13.18 -1.75 13.24
C GLU A 42 -12.15 -1.94 12.13
N VAL A 43 -11.64 -3.16 11.98
CA VAL A 43 -10.61 -3.50 11.01
C VAL A 43 -10.99 -4.76 10.23
N VAL A 44 -10.66 -4.79 8.94
CA VAL A 44 -10.64 -5.99 8.12
C VAL A 44 -9.26 -6.13 7.51
N ALA A 45 -8.53 -7.14 7.92
CA ALA A 45 -7.17 -7.40 7.47
C ALA A 45 -7.09 -8.67 6.64
N LEU A 46 -6.21 -8.69 5.64
CA LEU A 46 -5.87 -9.87 4.86
C LEU A 46 -4.48 -9.73 4.25
N TYR A 47 -3.88 -10.86 3.87
CA TYR A 47 -2.88 -10.81 2.80
C TYR A 47 -3.56 -11.02 1.45
N CYS A 48 -3.09 -10.32 0.42
CA CYS A 48 -3.67 -10.34 -0.92
C CYS A 48 -2.95 -11.29 -1.88
N GLY A 49 -1.72 -11.70 -1.57
CA GLY A 49 -0.83 -12.35 -2.51
C GLY A 49 0.00 -11.31 -3.28
N VAL A 50 0.96 -11.80 -4.06
CA VAL A 50 1.91 -10.97 -4.80
C VAL A 50 1.30 -10.47 -6.11
N CYS A 51 1.76 -9.33 -6.61
CA CYS A 51 1.39 -8.67 -7.87
C CYS A 51 0.10 -7.84 -7.84
N LYS A 52 0.03 -6.92 -8.81
CA LYS A 52 -0.98 -5.87 -8.91
C LYS A 52 -2.41 -6.40 -8.95
N VAL A 53 -2.67 -7.47 -9.72
CA VAL A 53 -4.04 -7.98 -9.90
C VAL A 53 -4.60 -8.57 -8.60
N ASN A 54 -3.80 -9.33 -7.87
CA ASN A 54 -4.19 -9.92 -6.58
C ASN A 54 -4.51 -8.83 -5.56
N ALA A 55 -3.64 -7.84 -5.46
CA ALA A 55 -3.81 -6.67 -4.61
C ALA A 55 -5.06 -5.85 -4.98
N ALA A 56 -5.34 -5.66 -6.26
CA ALA A 56 -6.54 -4.94 -6.72
C ALA A 56 -7.84 -5.68 -6.38
N ILE A 57 -7.87 -7.02 -6.54
CA ILE A 57 -9.03 -7.85 -6.14
C ILE A 57 -9.30 -7.71 -4.65
N ALA A 58 -8.26 -7.81 -3.81
CA ALA A 58 -8.37 -7.66 -2.37
C ALA A 58 -8.94 -6.29 -1.98
N ALA A 59 -8.38 -5.21 -2.54
CA ALA A 59 -8.79 -3.84 -2.26
C ALA A 59 -10.25 -3.59 -2.65
N GLN A 60 -10.68 -4.02 -3.84
CA GLN A 60 -12.05 -3.80 -4.29
C GLN A 60 -13.06 -4.58 -3.43
N ILE A 61 -12.72 -5.81 -3.01
CA ILE A 61 -13.60 -6.60 -2.11
C ILE A 61 -13.70 -5.95 -0.72
N LEU A 62 -12.61 -5.41 -0.17
CA LEU A 62 -12.66 -4.66 1.09
C LEU A 62 -13.66 -3.51 1.01
N ILE A 63 -13.66 -2.78 -0.11
CA ILE A 63 -14.57 -1.66 -0.35
C ILE A 63 -16.01 -2.17 -0.49
N ASP A 64 -16.27 -3.07 -1.44
CA ASP A 64 -17.64 -3.44 -1.82
C ASP A 64 -18.35 -4.36 -0.82
N LYS A 65 -17.61 -5.25 -0.15
CA LYS A 65 -18.20 -6.29 0.72
C LYS A 65 -18.02 -5.98 2.19
N PHE A 66 -16.95 -5.30 2.56
CA PHE A 66 -16.67 -4.98 3.95
C PHE A 66 -16.97 -3.52 4.29
N ASN A 67 -17.26 -2.67 3.30
CA ASN A 67 -17.53 -1.25 3.46
C ASN A 67 -16.41 -0.56 4.26
N VAL A 68 -15.16 -0.90 3.96
CA VAL A 68 -14.04 -0.16 4.55
C VAL A 68 -14.07 1.27 4.04
N THR A 69 -13.65 2.18 4.90
CA THR A 69 -13.65 3.62 4.64
C THR A 69 -12.25 4.17 4.38
N HIS A 70 -11.22 3.40 4.73
CA HIS A 70 -9.80 3.75 4.63
C HIS A 70 -9.03 2.47 4.35
N ILE A 71 -7.93 2.55 3.60
CA ILE A 71 -7.04 1.42 3.35
C ILE A 71 -5.61 1.76 3.76
N ILE A 72 -4.98 0.85 4.50
CA ILE A 72 -3.55 0.88 4.84
C ILE A 72 -2.89 -0.33 4.19
N VAL A 73 -1.78 -0.11 3.51
CA VAL A 73 -0.90 -1.18 3.03
C VAL A 73 0.31 -1.27 3.94
N THR A 74 0.68 -2.49 4.28
CA THR A 74 1.90 -2.81 5.03
C THR A 74 2.65 -3.89 4.28
N GLY A 75 3.96 -3.74 4.09
CA GLY A 75 4.75 -4.77 3.43
C GLY A 75 6.24 -4.45 3.38
N VAL A 76 6.96 -5.25 2.61
CA VAL A 76 8.38 -5.06 2.31
C VAL A 76 8.55 -4.53 0.89
N ALA A 77 9.56 -3.70 0.70
CA ALA A 77 9.87 -3.13 -0.60
C ALA A 77 11.38 -3.17 -0.88
N GLY A 78 11.74 -3.23 -2.16
CA GLY A 78 13.13 -3.13 -2.60
C GLY A 78 13.61 -1.68 -2.55
N ALA A 79 14.68 -1.41 -1.79
CA ALA A 79 15.28 -0.08 -1.77
C ALA A 79 15.82 0.31 -3.16
N ILE A 80 15.48 1.51 -3.62
CA ILE A 80 15.99 2.15 -4.85
C ILE A 80 17.00 3.24 -4.50
N ASP A 81 16.61 4.16 -3.61
CA ASP A 81 17.48 5.23 -3.14
C ASP A 81 18.54 4.68 -2.15
N LYS A 82 19.78 5.18 -2.30
CA LYS A 82 20.93 4.76 -1.48
C LYS A 82 20.87 5.26 -0.04
N VAL A 83 19.96 6.17 0.27
CA VAL A 83 19.71 6.63 1.65
C VAL A 83 19.14 5.52 2.53
N LEU A 84 18.38 4.60 1.93
CA LEU A 84 17.72 3.52 2.63
C LEU A 84 18.69 2.40 3.01
N LYS A 85 18.51 1.86 4.23
CA LYS A 85 19.16 0.65 4.72
C LYS A 85 18.13 -0.45 4.96
N ILE A 86 18.61 -1.69 5.05
CA ILE A 86 17.76 -2.82 5.44
C ILE A 86 17.13 -2.51 6.80
N GLY A 87 15.81 -2.60 6.86
CA GLY A 87 15.01 -2.36 8.07
C GLY A 87 14.51 -0.92 8.21
N ASP A 88 14.93 0.02 7.37
CA ASP A 88 14.30 1.35 7.33
C ASP A 88 12.86 1.24 6.77
N THR A 89 11.97 2.12 7.24
CA THR A 89 10.55 2.16 6.83
C THR A 89 10.32 3.32 5.85
N VAL A 90 9.47 3.11 4.84
CA VAL A 90 9.07 4.16 3.89
C VAL A 90 7.56 4.36 3.94
N ILE A 91 7.13 5.55 4.32
CA ILE A 91 5.72 5.96 4.24
C ILE A 91 5.50 6.71 2.93
N SER A 92 4.61 6.17 2.10
CA SER A 92 4.30 6.73 0.78
C SER A 92 3.79 8.18 0.84
N THR A 93 4.36 9.06 0.02
CA THR A 93 3.78 10.38 -0.27
C THR A 93 3.07 10.42 -1.62
N GLU A 94 3.65 9.75 -2.60
CA GLU A 94 3.08 9.55 -3.93
C GLU A 94 3.45 8.15 -4.42
N ILE A 95 2.58 7.57 -5.23
CA ILE A 95 2.72 6.21 -5.76
C ILE A 95 2.53 6.26 -7.28
N ALA A 96 3.33 5.52 -8.05
CA ALA A 96 3.13 5.35 -9.48
C ALA A 96 3.39 3.91 -9.93
N TYR A 97 2.87 3.53 -11.09
CA TYR A 97 3.35 2.35 -11.78
C TYR A 97 4.64 2.67 -12.52
N HIS A 98 5.65 1.81 -12.43
CA HIS A 98 6.86 1.98 -13.23
C HIS A 98 6.82 1.22 -14.56
N ASP A 99 5.85 0.33 -14.75
CA ASP A 99 5.73 -0.58 -15.89
C ASP A 99 4.48 -0.31 -16.74
N VAL A 100 3.89 0.88 -16.59
CA VAL A 100 2.75 1.37 -17.36
C VAL A 100 3.16 2.67 -18.04
N ASP A 101 2.86 2.79 -19.34
CA ASP A 101 3.17 4.00 -20.12
C ASP A 101 2.47 5.25 -19.53
N GLU A 102 3.16 6.39 -19.54
CA GLU A 102 2.75 7.62 -18.85
C GLU A 102 1.39 8.20 -19.31
N GLY A 103 0.94 7.84 -20.52
CA GLY A 103 -0.35 8.25 -21.08
C GLY A 103 -1.53 7.37 -20.66
N ILE A 104 -1.30 6.14 -20.19
CA ILE A 104 -2.39 5.16 -20.04
C ILE A 104 -3.42 5.61 -18.99
N LEU A 105 -2.96 6.12 -17.84
CA LEU A 105 -3.88 6.52 -16.77
C LEU A 105 -4.39 7.95 -16.91
N THR A 106 -3.77 8.76 -17.76
CA THR A 106 -4.09 10.18 -17.96
C THR A 106 -4.99 10.38 -19.18
N GLU A 107 -4.77 9.63 -20.27
CA GLU A 107 -5.55 9.71 -21.51
C GLU A 107 -6.76 8.75 -21.53
N TYR A 108 -6.71 7.67 -20.73
CA TYR A 108 -7.79 6.69 -20.59
C TYR A 108 -8.27 6.64 -19.14
N HIS A 109 -9.43 6.02 -18.93
CA HIS A 109 -9.99 5.81 -17.58
C HIS A 109 -8.89 5.29 -16.62
N PRO A 110 -8.68 5.94 -15.46
CA PRO A 110 -9.58 6.91 -14.81
C PRO A 110 -9.33 8.40 -15.13
N TRP A 111 -8.57 8.74 -16.17
CA TRP A 111 -8.27 10.11 -16.61
C TRP A 111 -7.67 10.98 -15.51
N MET A 112 -6.63 10.45 -14.88
CA MET A 112 -5.91 11.13 -13.81
C MET A 112 -5.22 12.40 -14.33
N GLU A 113 -5.06 13.39 -13.46
CA GLU A 113 -4.29 14.61 -13.77
C GLU A 113 -2.78 14.32 -13.92
N SER A 114 -2.29 13.25 -13.31
CA SER A 114 -0.91 12.79 -13.39
C SER A 114 -0.83 11.27 -13.20
N VAL A 115 0.34 10.69 -13.46
CA VAL A 115 0.62 9.26 -13.21
C VAL A 115 0.75 8.91 -11.73
N TYR A 116 0.67 9.90 -10.84
CA TYR A 116 0.92 9.74 -9.41
C TYR A 116 -0.39 9.69 -8.61
N PHE A 117 -0.61 8.59 -7.92
CA PHE A 117 -1.59 8.51 -6.84
C PHE A 117 -1.03 9.21 -5.61
N LYS A 118 -1.73 10.22 -5.11
CA LYS A 118 -1.33 10.94 -3.89
C LYS A 118 -1.87 10.22 -2.66
N THR A 119 -1.01 10.06 -1.65
CA THR A 119 -1.44 9.60 -0.33
C THR A 119 -2.41 10.60 0.29
N ASP A 120 -3.38 10.11 1.07
CA ASP A 120 -4.31 10.98 1.78
C ASP A 120 -3.56 11.91 2.75
N SER A 121 -3.80 13.21 2.63
CA SER A 121 -3.10 14.22 3.42
C SER A 121 -3.31 14.05 4.93
N LYS A 122 -4.48 13.57 5.36
CA LYS A 122 -4.77 13.42 6.79
C LYS A 122 -4.08 12.20 7.37
N LEU A 123 -4.07 11.09 6.64
CA LEU A 123 -3.29 9.90 7.01
C LEU A 123 -1.81 10.25 7.09
N LEU A 124 -1.29 11.02 6.14
CA LEU A 124 0.11 11.45 6.14
C LEU A 124 0.46 12.31 7.37
N GLU A 125 -0.39 13.28 7.72
CA GLU A 125 -0.24 14.08 8.95
C GLU A 125 -0.23 13.22 10.22
N LEU A 126 -1.16 12.26 10.30
CA LEU A 126 -1.25 11.35 11.44
C LEU A 126 0.00 10.48 11.54
N SER A 127 0.49 9.94 10.42
CA SER A 127 1.76 9.19 10.39
C SER A 127 2.92 10.04 10.89
N ARG A 128 3.04 11.31 10.46
CA ARG A 128 4.08 12.22 10.97
C ARG A 128 3.98 12.41 12.48
N ALA A 129 2.78 12.66 13.00
CA ALA A 129 2.56 12.79 14.43
C ALA A 129 2.92 11.51 15.19
N VAL A 130 2.65 10.32 14.63
CA VAL A 130 3.08 9.04 15.23
C VAL A 130 4.60 8.96 15.30
N ILE A 131 5.32 9.34 14.24
CA ILE A 131 6.78 9.34 14.23
C ILE A 131 7.36 10.35 15.24
N GLU A 132 6.78 11.55 15.34
CA GLU A 132 7.26 12.59 16.27
C GLU A 132 7.03 12.22 17.74
N ASN A 133 5.95 11.50 18.05
CA ASN A 133 5.55 11.16 19.41
C ASN A 133 6.09 9.81 19.90
N ASN A 134 6.79 9.05 19.07
CA ASN A 134 7.30 7.73 19.41
C ASN A 134 8.79 7.61 19.05
N GLN A 135 9.48 6.67 19.70
CA GLN A 135 10.86 6.35 19.37
C GLN A 135 10.90 5.03 18.61
N PHE A 136 11.25 5.10 17.33
CA PHE A 136 11.50 3.94 16.49
C PHE A 136 13.01 3.66 16.44
N THR A 137 13.38 2.38 16.35
CA THR A 137 14.80 1.98 16.25
C THR A 137 15.33 2.13 14.83
N GLN A 138 14.45 2.02 13.84
CA GLN A 138 14.71 2.23 12.42
C GLN A 138 14.47 3.68 12.00
N ASN A 139 15.06 4.09 10.86
CA ASN A 139 14.71 5.37 10.27
C ASN A 139 13.37 5.25 9.52
N VAL A 140 12.59 6.32 9.53
CA VAL A 140 11.35 6.42 8.78
C VAL A 140 11.47 7.54 7.77
N TYR A 141 11.30 7.20 6.50
CA TYR A 141 11.35 8.13 5.39
C TYR A 141 9.95 8.34 4.82
N PHE A 142 9.72 9.52 4.25
CA PHE A 142 8.51 9.84 3.52
C PHE A 142 8.89 10.11 2.07
N GLY A 143 8.32 9.38 1.13
CA GLY A 143 8.64 9.61 -0.27
C GLY A 143 7.92 8.72 -1.27
N LYS A 144 8.41 8.75 -2.50
CA LYS A 144 7.78 8.08 -3.64
C LYS A 144 8.02 6.57 -3.60
N ILE A 145 6.96 5.81 -3.83
CA ILE A 145 7.00 4.36 -4.07
C ILE A 145 6.58 4.12 -5.52
N VAL A 146 7.22 3.18 -6.19
CA VAL A 146 6.76 2.70 -7.50
C VAL A 146 6.45 1.23 -7.49
N THR A 147 5.55 0.79 -8.34
CA THR A 147 5.06 -0.59 -8.37
C THR A 147 5.07 -1.14 -9.79
N GLY A 148 5.35 -2.44 -9.93
CA GLY A 148 5.20 -3.15 -11.22
C GLY A 148 5.10 -4.66 -11.04
N GLU A 149 4.94 -5.39 -12.14
CA GLU A 149 4.80 -6.86 -12.10
C GLU A 149 6.13 -7.61 -11.90
N ALA A 150 7.26 -6.96 -12.16
CA ALA A 150 8.56 -7.60 -12.12
C ALA A 150 9.22 -7.41 -10.76
N PHE A 151 9.83 -8.48 -10.26
CA PHE A 151 10.77 -8.37 -9.15
C PHE A 151 12.03 -7.64 -9.62
N ILE A 152 12.22 -6.39 -9.18
CA ILE A 152 13.33 -5.53 -9.64
C ILE A 152 14.64 -5.90 -8.94
N SER A 153 15.52 -6.55 -9.70
CA SER A 153 16.94 -6.75 -9.35
C SER A 153 17.79 -5.66 -10.01
N GLU A 154 18.94 -5.95 -10.61
CA GLU A 154 19.77 -4.94 -11.30
C GLU A 154 19.09 -4.40 -12.58
N SER A 155 18.39 -5.27 -13.32
CA SER A 155 17.66 -4.88 -14.52
C SER A 155 16.45 -4.00 -14.19
N GLY A 156 16.31 -2.87 -14.88
CA GLY A 156 15.20 -1.93 -14.71
C GLY A 156 15.44 -0.81 -13.69
N ARG A 157 16.41 -0.97 -12.76
CA ARG A 157 16.69 0.06 -11.74
C ARG A 157 17.07 1.41 -12.32
N THR A 158 17.95 1.43 -13.32
CA THR A 158 18.43 2.69 -13.93
C THR A 158 17.29 3.51 -14.49
N GLU A 159 16.36 2.87 -15.19
CA GLU A 159 15.19 3.52 -15.79
C GLU A 159 14.21 4.01 -14.71
N ILE A 160 13.93 3.16 -13.70
CA ILE A 160 13.12 3.54 -12.54
C ILE A 160 13.69 4.78 -11.84
N ILE A 161 15.00 4.81 -11.61
CA ILE A 161 15.70 5.94 -10.98
C ILE A 161 15.59 7.18 -11.86
N SER A 162 15.86 7.08 -13.16
CA SER A 162 15.86 8.24 -14.05
C SER A 162 14.47 8.87 -14.23
N THR A 163 13.43 8.05 -14.26
CA THR A 163 12.06 8.50 -14.55
C THR A 163 11.34 8.93 -13.28
N TYR A 164 11.39 8.09 -12.24
CA TYR A 164 10.57 8.28 -11.04
C TYR A 164 11.35 8.81 -9.85
N ASN A 165 12.68 8.60 -9.78
CA ASN A 165 13.51 8.85 -8.60
C ASN A 165 12.82 8.44 -7.27
N PRO A 166 12.39 7.18 -7.11
CA PRO A 166 11.63 6.74 -5.95
C PRO A 166 12.54 6.30 -4.80
N LEU A 167 11.98 6.22 -3.60
CA LEU A 167 12.68 5.63 -2.45
C LEU A 167 12.76 4.11 -2.60
N CYS A 168 11.65 3.46 -2.93
CA CYS A 168 11.58 2.01 -3.06
C CYS A 168 10.62 1.56 -4.19
N VAL A 169 10.71 0.27 -4.52
CA VAL A 169 9.88 -0.42 -5.50
C VAL A 169 9.24 -1.66 -4.90
N ASP A 170 7.97 -1.91 -5.19
CA ASP A 170 7.21 -3.09 -4.79
C ASP A 170 6.34 -3.64 -5.94
N MET A 171 5.41 -4.55 -5.64
CA MET A 171 4.60 -5.24 -6.65
C MET A 171 3.08 -5.07 -6.48
N GLU A 172 2.62 -4.37 -5.44
CA GLU A 172 1.20 -4.29 -5.06
C GLU A 172 0.69 -2.85 -4.89
N THR A 173 1.48 -1.96 -4.29
CA THR A 173 1.00 -0.69 -3.71
C THR A 173 0.24 0.20 -4.70
N ALA A 174 0.72 0.38 -5.93
CA ALA A 174 0.04 1.22 -6.92
C ALA A 174 -1.31 0.67 -7.38
N SER A 175 -1.54 -0.65 -7.35
CA SER A 175 -2.85 -1.20 -7.72
C SER A 175 -3.90 -1.02 -6.64
N ILE A 176 -3.48 -1.08 -5.39
CA ILE A 176 -4.33 -0.75 -4.25
C ILE A 176 -4.62 0.76 -4.27
N ALA A 177 -3.61 1.60 -4.50
CA ALA A 177 -3.77 3.04 -4.62
C ALA A 177 -4.72 3.41 -5.78
N HIS A 178 -4.61 2.72 -6.92
CA HIS A 178 -5.51 2.90 -8.06
C HIS A 178 -6.96 2.56 -7.70
N VAL A 179 -7.20 1.39 -7.08
CA VAL A 179 -8.55 1.02 -6.61
C VAL A 179 -9.09 2.07 -5.63
N CYS A 180 -8.26 2.52 -4.70
CA CYS A 180 -8.65 3.56 -3.73
C CYS A 180 -9.00 4.89 -4.43
N TYR A 181 -8.19 5.33 -5.39
CA TYR A 181 -8.44 6.53 -6.19
C TYR A 181 -9.79 6.45 -6.91
N ALA A 182 -10.05 5.36 -7.63
CA ALA A 182 -11.29 5.16 -8.37
C ALA A 182 -12.54 5.13 -7.47
N ASN A 183 -12.39 4.68 -6.22
CA ASN A 183 -13.48 4.57 -5.24
C ASN A 183 -13.51 5.74 -4.23
N THR A 184 -12.64 6.75 -4.35
CA THR A 184 -12.50 7.86 -3.40
C THR A 184 -12.26 7.39 -1.95
N ILE A 185 -11.40 6.39 -1.77
CA ILE A 185 -11.02 5.84 -0.46
C ILE A 185 -9.67 6.44 -0.04
N PRO A 186 -9.57 7.08 1.13
CA PRO A 186 -8.29 7.47 1.72
C PRO A 186 -7.33 6.29 1.87
N PHE A 187 -6.09 6.51 1.44
CA PHE A 187 -5.09 5.46 1.28
C PHE A 187 -3.73 5.90 1.79
N ILE A 188 -2.98 4.97 2.39
CA ILE A 188 -1.55 5.11 2.72
C ILE A 188 -0.86 3.75 2.66
N ALA A 189 0.37 3.72 2.14
CA ALA A 189 1.26 2.57 2.19
C ALA A 189 2.47 2.83 3.10
N VAL A 190 2.86 1.79 3.84
CA VAL A 190 3.94 1.74 4.82
C VAL A 190 4.85 0.54 4.55
#